data_AF-A0A415YF81-F1
#
_entry.id   AF-A0A415YF81-F1
#
_cell.length_a   1.000
_cell.length_b   1.000
_cell.length_c   1.000
_cell.angle_alpha   90.00
_cell.angle_beta   90.00
_cell.angle_gamma   90.00
#
_symmetry.space_group_name_H-M   'P 1'
#
loop_
_entity.id
_entity.type
_entity.pdbx_description
1 polymer ?
#
loop_
_entity_poly.entity_id
_entity_poly.type
_entity_poly.pdbx_seq_one_letter_code
_entity_poly.pdbx_strand_id
1 'polypeptide(L)' 'MKDKTHHIYLDSHERKLLIHSLVELKNQLIQQGRYTDCIDELIFKVINAPSKRMKIEYV' A
#
# COMPACT_ATOMS: atom_id res chain seq x y z
N MET A 1 18.93 19.80 6.65
CA MET A 1 17.44 19.76 6.61
C MET A 1 17.05 18.35 7.01
N LYS A 2 16.43 18.17 8.19
CA LYS A 2 16.11 16.82 8.73
C LYS A 2 14.94 16.26 7.92
N ASP A 3 15.23 15.31 7.04
CA ASP A 3 14.24 14.51 6.33
C ASP A 3 13.35 13.85 7.38
N LYS A 4 12.12 14.36 7.55
CA LYS A 4 11.13 13.73 8.44
C LYS A 4 10.62 12.50 7.70
N THR A 5 11.33 11.38 7.87
CA THR A 5 10.84 10.08 7.44
C THR A 5 9.53 9.81 8.18
N HIS A 6 8.41 9.97 7.48
CA HIS A 6 7.09 9.64 8.02
C HIS A 6 6.98 8.12 8.01
N HIS A 7 7.22 7.52 9.17
CA HIS A 7 7.07 6.08 9.35
C HIS A 7 5.58 5.80 9.51
N ILE A 8 4.92 5.51 8.38
CA ILE A 8 3.54 5.04 8.38
C ILE A 8 3.59 3.57 8.81
N TYR A 9 2.98 3.35 9.95
CA TYR A 9 2.95 2.13 10.68
C TYR A 9 1.60 1.47 10.38
N LEU A 10 1.59 0.51 9.46
CA LEU A 10 0.39 -0.23 9.05
C LEU A 10 0.40 -1.61 9.69
N ASP A 11 -0.69 -1.98 10.37
CA ASP A 11 -0.84 -3.34 10.88
C ASP A 11 -0.90 -4.35 9.73
N SER A 12 -0.59 -5.63 10.00
CA SER A 12 -0.69 -6.69 8.98
C SER A 12 -2.10 -6.79 8.39
N HIS A 13 -3.12 -6.49 9.19
CA HIS A 13 -4.51 -6.43 8.75
C HIS A 13 -4.78 -5.22 7.85
N GLU A 14 -4.31 -4.03 8.22
CA GLU A 14 -4.45 -2.83 7.40
C GLU A 14 -3.70 -2.96 6.08
N ARG A 15 -2.50 -3.52 6.08
CA ARG A 15 -1.74 -3.81 4.86
C ARG A 15 -2.52 -4.74 3.93
N LYS A 16 -3.15 -5.79 4.48
CA LYS A 16 -3.99 -6.70 3.69
C LYS A 16 -5.20 -5.97 3.12
N LEU A 17 -5.86 -5.13 3.90
CA LEU A 17 -6.99 -4.32 3.43
C LEU A 17 -6.56 -3.34 2.32
N LEU A 18 -5.43 -2.66 2.50
CA LEU A 18 -4.88 -1.70 1.55
C LEU A 18 -4.51 -2.38 0.22
N ILE A 19 -3.84 -3.54 0.27
CA ILE A 19 -3.55 -4.35 -0.92
C ILE A 19 -4.85 -4.83 -1.57
N HIS A 20 -5.83 -5.28 -0.80
CA HIS A 20 -7.12 -5.73 -1.35
C HIS A 20 -7.83 -4.60 -2.11
N SER A 21 -7.93 -3.41 -1.51
CA SER A 21 -8.52 -2.24 -2.15
C SER A 21 -7.75 -1.79 -3.40
N LEU A 22 -6.41 -1.85 -3.38
CA LEU A 22 -5.59 -1.53 -4.55
C LEU A 22 -5.78 -2.55 -5.68
N VAL A 23 -5.92 -3.83 -5.35
CA VAL A 23 -6.20 -4.90 -6.33
C VAL A 23 -7.60 -4.75 -6.93
N GLU A 24 -8.60 -4.40 -6.12
CA GLU A 24 -9.95 -4.10 -6.60
C GLU A 24 -9.96 -2.90 -7.55
N LEU A 25 -9.25 -1.82 -7.20
CA LEU A 25 -9.10 -0.64 -8.04
C LEU A 25 -8.38 -0.98 -9.35
N LYS A 26 -7.30 -1.76 -9.29
CA LYS A 26 -6.62 -2.30 -10.48
C LYS A 26 -7.60 -3.09 -11.35
N ASN A 27 -8.40 -3.98 -10.75
CA ASN A 27 -9.36 -4.80 -11.49
C ASN A 27 -10.46 -3.97 -12.17
N GLN A 28 -10.90 -2.88 -11.56
CA GLN A 28 -11.81 -1.91 -12.19
C GLN A 28 -11.13 -1.18 -13.37
N LEU A 29 -9.88 -0.75 -13.22
CA LEU A 29 -9.14 -0.06 -14.27
C LEU A 29 -8.80 -0.96 -15.47
N ILE A 30 -8.48 -2.24 -15.22
CA ILE A 30 -8.30 -3.27 -16.27
C ILE A 30 -9.60 -3.44 -17.06
N GLN A 31 -10.75 -3.50 -16.39
CA GLN A 31 -12.06 -3.59 -17.05
C GLN A 31 -12.39 -2.35 -17.88
N GLN A 32 -11.86 -1.19 -17.51
CA GLN A 32 -11.97 0.06 -18.28
C GLN A 32 -10.93 0.15 -19.43
N GLY A 33 -10.06 -0.86 -19.59
CA GLY A 33 -8.98 -0.85 -20.57
C GLY A 33 -7.94 0.26 -20.33
N ARG A 34 -7.84 0.77 -19.10
CA ARG A 34 -6.91 1.85 -18.72
C ARG A 34 -5.60 1.29 -18.18
N TYR A 35 -4.54 2.08 -18.34
CA TYR A 35 -3.22 1.76 -17.81
C TYR A 35 -3.27 1.65 -16.28
N THR A 36 -2.85 0.49 -15.76
CA THR A 36 -2.74 0.22 -14.32
C THR A 36 -1.32 0.34 -13.81
N ASP A 37 -0.40 0.87 -14.61
CA ASP A 37 1.03 0.96 -14.30
C ASP A 37 1.28 1.68 -12.96
N CYS A 38 0.63 2.84 -12.77
CA CYS A 38 0.67 3.59 -11.51
C CYS A 38 0.16 2.79 -10.30
N ILE A 39 -0.79 1.87 -10.50
CA ILE A 39 -1.35 1.03 -9.43
C ILE A 39 -0.44 -0.16 -9.14
N ASP A 40 0.12 -0.78 -10.18
CA ASP A 40 1.12 -1.84 -10.03
C ASP A 40 2.36 -1.34 -9.30
N GLU A 41 2.88 -0.15 -9.65
CA GLU A 41 3.98 0.49 -8.94
C GLU A 41 3.65 0.75 -7.46
N LEU A 42 2.42 1.18 -7.17
CA LEU A 42 1.96 1.41 -5.80
C LEU A 42 1.90 0.09 -5.01
N ILE A 43 1.29 -0.94 -5.60
CA ILE A 43 1.22 -2.28 -5.03
C ILE A 43 2.63 -2.83 -4.79
N PHE A 44 3.53 -2.69 -5.76
CA PHE A 44 4.90 -3.16 -5.65
C PHE A 44 5.66 -2.44 -4.53
N LYS A 45 5.52 -1.11 -4.40
CA LYS A 45 6.08 -0.36 -3.27
C LYS A 45 5.52 -0.82 -1.93
N VAL A 46 4.21 -1.08 -1.83
CA VAL A 46 3.57 -1.51 -0.59
C VAL A 46 3.92 -2.97 -0.23
N ILE A 47 4.08 -3.87 -1.20
CA ILE A 47 4.50 -5.26 -0.99
C ILE A 47 5.99 -5.37 -0.67
N ASN A 48 6.82 -4.55 -1.32
CA ASN A 48 8.27 -4.56 -1.11
C ASN A 48 8.68 -3.71 0.12
N ALA A 49 7.81 -2.81 0.60
CA ALA A 49 8.05 -2.09 1.84
C ALA A 49 8.27 -3.08 3.00
N PRO A 50 9.40 -2.98 3.72
CA PRO A 50 9.69 -3.86 4.84
C PRO A 50 8.68 -3.58 5.96
N SER A 51 7.73 -4.49 6.17
CA SER A 51 6.86 -4.45 7.34
C SER A 51 7.67 -4.85 8.56
N LYS A 52 8.18 -3.87 9.29
CA LYS A 52 8.70 -4.10 10.64
C LYS A 52 7.51 -4.51 11.49
N ARG A 53 7.51 -5.74 12.03
CA ARG A 53 6.49 -6.20 13.01
C ARG A 53 6.61 -5.34 14.26
N MET A 54 5.97 -4.17 14.26
CA MET A 54 5.92 -3.24 15.36
C MET A 54 4.43 -3.13 15.72
N LYS A 55 4.05 -3.48 16.95
CA LYS A 55 2.71 -3.21 17.45
C LYS A 55 2.58 -1.70 17.57
N ILE A 56 1.60 -1.11 16.91
CA ILE A 56 1.40 0.34 16.91
C ILE A 56 0.12 0.58 17.68
N GLU A 57 0.25 1.09 18.91
CA GLU A 57 -0.87 1.66 19.64
C GLU A 57 -1.24 2.98 18.96
N TYR A 58 -2.41 3.02 18.36
CA TYR A 58 -3.02 4.26 17.89
C TYR A 58 -3.55 5.00 19.13
N VAL A 59 -2.98 6.16 19.47
CA VAL A 59 -3.46 7.05 20.55
C VAL A 59 -4.59 7.94 20.08
#